data_AF-A0A2N0ZZR3-F1
#
_entry.id   AF-A0A2N0ZZR3-F1
#
_cell.length_a   1.000
_cell.length_b   1.000
_cell.length_c   1.000
_cell.angle_alpha   90.00
_cell.angle_beta   90.00
_cell.angle_gamma   90.00
#
_symmetry.space_group_name_H-M   'P 1'
#
loop_
_entity.id
_entity.type
_entity.pdbx_description
1 polymer ?
#
loop_
_entity_poly.entity_id
_entity_poly.type
_entity_poly.pdbx_seq_one_letter_code
_entity_poly.pdbx_strand_id
1 'polypeptide(L)'
;MDVRSAFNSGFAGFQDASAQLSNASSRIAHAGTAEKSMADDQQASGSPSLSAERAPISITTEVINMKIAELQAKASVKVISTANDMVGTLIDTSV
;
A
#
# COMPACT_ATOMS: atom_id res chain seq x y z
N MET A 1 23.30 7.78 -15.46
CA MET A 1 22.36 7.19 -14.50
C MET A 1 23.06 5.99 -13.88
N ASP A 2 23.47 6.10 -12.62
CA ASP A 2 24.27 5.05 -11.97
C ASP A 2 23.37 3.97 -11.35
N VAL A 3 23.81 2.72 -11.43
CA VAL A 3 23.13 1.56 -10.85
C VAL A 3 22.89 1.74 -9.34
N ARG A 4 23.82 2.42 -8.65
CA ARG A 4 23.71 2.82 -7.24
C ARG A 4 22.57 3.81 -6.97
N SER A 5 22.31 4.72 -7.91
CA SER A 5 21.23 5.69 -7.79
C SER A 5 19.85 5.05 -7.99
N ALA A 6 19.75 4.08 -8.92
CA ALA A 6 18.54 3.30 -9.16
C ALA A 6 18.23 2.35 -7.99
N PHE A 7 19.25 1.74 -7.39
CA PHE A 7 19.10 0.91 -6.21
C PHE A 7 18.62 1.72 -5.00
N ASN A 8 19.20 2.90 -4.75
CA ASN A 8 18.81 3.75 -3.63
C ASN A 8 17.37 4.29 -3.78
N SER A 9 16.99 4.73 -4.98
CA SER A 9 15.60 5.16 -5.26
C SER A 9 14.60 4.00 -5.18
N GLY A 10 14.97 2.80 -5.60
CA GLY A 10 14.18 1.58 -5.41
C GLY A 10 14.03 1.22 -3.93
N PHE A 11 15.11 1.29 -3.14
CA PHE A 11 15.05 0.98 -1.71
C PHE A 11 14.22 2.00 -0.92
N ALA A 12 14.34 3.29 -1.25
CA ALA A 12 13.51 4.34 -0.67
C ALA A 12 12.03 4.17 -1.05
N GLY A 13 11.74 3.90 -2.33
CA GLY A 13 10.38 3.65 -2.82
C GLY A 13 9.75 2.39 -2.22
N PHE A 14 10.53 1.35 -1.94
CA PHE A 14 10.06 0.14 -1.29
C PHE A 14 9.67 0.38 0.17
N GLN A 15 10.47 1.13 0.94
CA GLN A 15 10.13 1.49 2.33
C GLN A 15 8.86 2.33 2.40
N ASP A 16 8.74 3.33 1.52
CA ASP A 16 7.55 4.18 1.42
C ASP A 16 6.30 3.36 1.08
N ALA A 17 6.39 2.50 0.07
CA ALA A 17 5.31 1.59 -0.32
C ALA A 17 4.94 0.62 0.82
N SER A 18 5.92 0.12 1.58
CA SER A 18 5.67 -0.75 2.74
C SER A 18 4.90 -0.03 3.85
N ALA A 19 5.28 1.21 4.16
CA ALA A 19 4.58 2.04 5.14
C ALA A 19 3.15 2.36 4.69
N GLN A 20 2.97 2.68 3.40
CA GLN A 20 1.66 2.96 2.81
C GLN A 20 0.76 1.72 2.80
N LEU A 21 1.32 0.55 2.47
CA LEU A 21 0.61 -0.73 2.51
C LEU A 21 0.12 -1.06 3.91
N SER A 22 0.97 -0.90 4.94
CA SER A 22 0.59 -1.13 6.34
C SER A 22 -0.55 -0.20 6.79
N ASN A 23 -0.49 1.07 6.41
CA ASN A 23 -1.55 2.04 6.72
C ASN A 23 -2.86 1.68 6.01
N ALA A 24 -2.79 1.30 4.73
CA ALA A 24 -3.96 0.92 3.95
C ALA A 24 -4.62 -0.34 4.52
N SER A 25 -3.83 -1.36 4.87
CA SER A 25 -4.35 -2.58 5.51
C SER A 25 -5.07 -2.30 6.83
N SER A 26 -4.53 -1.41 7.66
CA SER A 26 -5.18 -1.00 8.92
C SER A 26 -6.51 -0.28 8.66
N ARG A 27 -6.54 0.65 7.69
CA ARG A 27 -7.75 1.38 7.29
C ARG A 27 -8.83 0.44 6.73
N ILE A 28 -8.46 -0.54 5.90
CA ILE A 28 -9.37 -1.57 5.39
C ILE A 28 -9.94 -2.40 6.53
N ALA A 29 -9.09 -2.84 7.48
CA ALA A 29 -9.55 -3.63 8.63
C ALA A 29 -10.57 -2.85 9.47
N HIS A 30 -10.27 -1.59 9.81
CA HIS A 30 -11.18 -0.74 10.57
C HIS A 30 -12.46 -0.41 9.82
N ALA A 31 -12.37 -0.11 8.52
CA ALA A 31 -13.53 0.21 7.72
C ALA A 31 -14.41 -1.03 7.48
N GLY A 32 -13.82 -2.22 7.27
CA GLY A 32 -14.56 -3.48 7.15
C GLY A 32 -15.25 -3.89 8.46
N THR A 33 -14.64 -3.60 9.63
CA THR A 33 -15.32 -3.77 10.92
C THR A 33 -16.44 -2.74 11.13
N ALA A 34 -16.26 -1.50 10.68
CA ALA A 34 -17.26 -0.44 10.83
C ALA A 34 -18.48 -0.67 9.92
N GLU A 35 -18.28 -1.12 8.68
CA GLU A 35 -19.40 -1.53 7.81
C GLU A 35 -20.14 -2.75 8.37
N LYS A 36 -19.42 -3.71 8.96
CA LYS A 36 -20.05 -4.88 9.59
C LYS A 36 -20.86 -4.52 10.83
N SER A 37 -20.41 -3.55 11.64
CA SER A 37 -21.18 -3.05 12.78
C SER A 37 -22.44 -2.28 12.35
N MET A 38 -22.37 -1.48 11.28
CA MET A 38 -23.55 -0.79 10.74
C MET A 38 -24.62 -1.74 10.17
N ALA A 39 -24.23 -2.96 9.75
CA ALA A 39 -25.15 -4.00 9.31
C ALA A 39 -25.77 -4.82 10.47
N ASP A 40 -25.13 -4.84 11.64
CA ASP A 40 -25.58 -5.59 12.84
C ASP A 40 -26.49 -4.74 13.75
N ASP A 41 -26.35 -3.40 13.72
CA ASP A 41 -27.13 -2.46 14.55
C ASP A 41 -28.54 -2.12 13.99
N GLN A 42 -28.99 -2.69 12.87
CA GLN A 42 -30.34 -2.41 12.33
C GLN A 42 -31.48 -3.21 12.98
N GLN A 43 -31.21 -4.09 13.95
CA GLN A 43 -32.25 -4.89 14.62
C GLN A 43 -32.61 -4.43 16.04
N ALA A 44 -31.92 -3.44 16.65
CA ALA A 44 -32.27 -2.99 18.00
C ALA A 44 -32.04 -1.50 18.26
N SER A 45 -33.15 -0.80 18.49
CA SER A 45 -33.27 0.45 19.28
C SER A 45 -33.12 1.77 18.54
N GLY A 46 -34.25 2.48 18.42
CA GLY A 46 -34.30 3.87 17.97
C GLY A 46 -33.66 4.83 18.99
N SER A 47 -32.73 5.65 18.50
CA SER A 47 -32.35 6.97 19.03
C SER A 47 -31.51 7.70 17.97
N PRO A 48 -31.84 8.95 17.59
CA PRO A 48 -31.05 9.69 16.61
C PRO A 48 -29.85 10.34 17.30
N SER A 49 -28.74 9.61 17.44
CA SER A 49 -27.47 10.19 17.87
C SER A 49 -26.72 10.77 16.68
N LEU A 50 -26.53 12.09 16.73
CA LEU A 50 -25.64 12.97 15.94
C LEU A 50 -24.43 12.28 15.27
N SER A 51 -24.66 11.59 14.16
CA SER A 51 -23.61 10.98 13.32
C SER A 51 -23.58 11.68 11.95
N ALA A 52 -23.63 13.01 11.96
CA ALA A 52 -23.27 13.80 10.80
C ALA A 52 -21.76 14.04 10.87
N GLU A 53 -21.04 13.74 9.78
CA GLU A 53 -19.60 13.97 9.57
C GLU A 53 -18.63 12.80 9.85
N ARG A 54 -19.04 11.58 9.51
CA ARG A 54 -18.05 10.55 9.11
C ARG A 54 -18.35 10.18 7.67
N ALA A 55 -17.73 10.91 6.73
CA ALA A 55 -17.75 10.51 5.33
C ALA A 55 -17.39 9.01 5.26
N PRO A 56 -18.18 8.16 4.59
CA PRO A 56 -17.90 6.74 4.54
C PRO A 56 -16.52 6.57 3.92
N ILE A 57 -15.57 6.05 4.69
CA ILE A 57 -14.30 5.60 4.16
C ILE A 57 -14.67 4.42 3.24
N SER A 58 -14.73 4.69 1.93
CA SER A 58 -15.10 3.69 0.95
C SER A 58 -14.02 2.61 0.92
N ILE A 59 -14.38 1.38 1.31
CA ILE A 59 -13.50 0.21 1.26
C ILE A 59 -12.87 0.08 -0.12
N THR A 60 -13.64 0.35 -1.18
CA THR A 60 -13.18 0.30 -2.57
C THR A 60 -12.00 1.24 -2.81
N THR A 61 -12.05 2.47 -2.32
CA THR A 61 -10.96 3.44 -2.46
C THR A 61 -9.71 2.98 -1.71
N GLU A 62 -9.87 2.41 -0.51
CA GLU A 62 -8.74 1.94 0.28
C GLU A 62 -8.10 0.67 -0.32
N VAL A 63 -8.90 -0.23 -0.90
CA VAL A 63 -8.41 -1.39 -1.65
C VAL A 63 -7.61 -0.96 -2.89
N ILE A 64 -8.05 0.09 -3.57
CA ILE A 64 -7.29 0.68 -4.69
C ILE A 64 -5.96 1.24 -4.20
N ASN A 65 -5.96 1.99 -3.09
CA ASN A 65 -4.72 2.51 -2.49
C ASN A 65 -3.76 1.38 -2.10
N MET A 66 -4.26 0.31 -1.51
CA MET A 66 -3.48 -0.90 -1.20
C MET A 66 -2.85 -1.50 -2.45
N LYS A 67 -3.59 -1.56 -3.56
CA LYS A 67 -3.09 -2.06 -4.85
C LYS A 67 -2.03 -1.16 -5.48
N ILE A 68 -2.18 0.16 -5.37
CA ILE A 68 -1.17 1.13 -5.82
C ILE A 68 0.12 0.93 -5.03
N ALA A 69 0.04 0.82 -3.70
CA ALA A 69 1.20 0.55 -2.86
C ALA A 69 1.87 -0.79 -3.21
N GLU A 70 1.09 -1.85 -3.45
CA GLU A 70 1.60 -3.15 -3.91
C GLU A 70 2.37 -3.03 -5.24
N LEU A 71 1.81 -2.30 -6.21
CA LEU A 71 2.45 -2.08 -7.52
C LEU A 71 3.73 -1.25 -7.39
N GLN A 72 3.73 -0.22 -6.55
CA GLN A 72 4.90 0.62 -6.29
C GLN A 72 6.01 -0.18 -5.62
N ALA A 73 5.68 -1.06 -4.66
CA ALA A 73 6.62 -1.99 -4.06
C ALA A 73 7.21 -2.94 -5.11
N LYS A 74 6.37 -3.53 -5.97
CA LYS A 74 6.81 -4.42 -7.07
C LYS A 74 7.73 -3.71 -8.07
N ALA A 75 7.39 -2.48 -8.45
CA ALA A 75 8.22 -1.67 -9.34
C ALA A 75 9.58 -1.36 -8.71
N SER A 76 9.59 -1.00 -7.43
CA SER A 76 10.81 -0.73 -6.66
C SER A 76 11.73 -1.95 -6.58
N VAL A 77 11.16 -3.13 -6.27
CA VAL A 77 11.89 -4.41 -6.30
C VAL A 77 12.40 -4.75 -7.69
N LYS A 78 11.62 -4.47 -8.74
CA LYS A 78 12.06 -4.69 -10.12
C LYS A 78 13.26 -3.82 -10.49
N VAL A 79 13.29 -2.55 -10.06
CA VAL A 79 14.44 -1.66 -10.26
C VAL A 79 15.67 -2.19 -9.52
N ILE A 80 15.51 -2.64 -8.27
CA ILE A 80 16.59 -3.26 -7.48
C ILE A 80 17.13 -4.52 -8.19
N SER A 81 16.25 -5.39 -8.69
CA SER A 81 16.62 -6.59 -9.43
C SER A 81 17.37 -6.25 -10.71
N THR A 82 16.84 -5.35 -11.54
CA THR A 82 17.51 -4.93 -12.78
C THR A 82 18.86 -4.27 -12.49
N ALA A 83 18.96 -3.49 -11.41
CA ALA A 83 20.22 -2.93 -10.97
C ALA A 83 21.23 -4.03 -10.59
N ASN A 84 20.79 -5.05 -9.84
CA ASN A 84 21.62 -6.21 -9.50
C ASN A 84 22.06 -6.99 -10.75
N ASP A 85 21.16 -7.22 -11.70
CA ASP A 85 21.43 -7.93 -12.95
C ASP A 85 22.44 -7.16 -13.82
N MET A 86 22.35 -5.83 -13.85
CA MET A 86 23.33 -4.95 -14.50
C MET A 86 24.70 -5.03 -13.82
N VAL A 87 24.79 -5.06 -12.50
CA VAL A 87 26.08 -5.29 -11.80
C VAL A 87 26.62 -6.67 -12.15
N GLY A 88 25.79 -7.71 -12.11
CA GLY A 88 26.19 -9.08 -12.44
C GLY A 88 26.75 -9.19 -13.86
N THR A 89 26.09 -8.58 -14.84
CA THR A 89 26.57 -8.53 -16.23
C THR A 89 27.83 -7.70 -16.40
N LEU A 90 27.99 -6.55 -15.71
CA LEU A 90 29.24 -5.78 -15.74
C LEU A 90 30.44 -6.56 -15.16
N ILE A 91 30.21 -7.35 -14.11
CA ILE A 91 31.26 -8.21 -13.52
C ILE A 91 31.60 -9.36 -14.47
N ASP A 92 30.59 -9.99 -15.09
CA ASP A 92 30.77 -11.10 -16.02
C ASP A 92 31.47 -10.67 -17.33
N THR A 93 31.30 -9.43 -17.78
CA THR A 93 32.02 -8.91 -18.96
C THR A 93 33.45 -8.41 -18.63
N SER A 94 33.83 -8.39 -17.36
CA SER A 94 35.12 -7.84 -16.90
C SER A 94 36.25 -8.88 -16.74
N VAL A 95 36.05 -10.10 -17.27
CA VAL A 95 37.06 -11.17 -17.35
C VAL A 95 37.73 -11.25 -18.71
#